data_AF-A0A059W3P3-F1
#
_entry.id   AF-A0A059W3P3-F1
#
_cell.length_a   1.000
_cell.length_b   1.000
_cell.length_c   1.000
_cell.angle_alpha   90.00
_cell.angle_beta   90.00
_cell.angle_gamma   90.00
#
_symmetry.space_group_name_H-M   'P 1'
#
loop_
_entity.id
_entity.type
_entity.pdbx_description
1 polymer ?
#
loop_
_entity_poly.entity_id
_entity_poly.type
_entity_poly.pdbx_seq_one_letter_code
_entity_poly.pdbx_strand_id
1 'polypeptide(L)'
;MSDANIRVPEEAKERLAAIAAAEGLSLRAYLARLAETLLTPAERAERAEKARTLLEEWNGYAPTSAEQRDLDNELDRRLGVVTSL
;
A
#
# COMPACT_ATOMS: atom_id res chain seq x y z
N MET A 1 20.97 -1.65 -10.35
CA MET A 1 20.12 -2.38 -9.39
C MET A 1 20.67 -3.79 -9.29
N SER A 2 21.03 -4.25 -8.10
CA SER A 2 21.49 -5.63 -7.90
C SER A 2 20.32 -6.59 -8.05
N ASP A 3 20.53 -7.70 -8.75
CA ASP A 3 19.54 -8.76 -8.82
C ASP A 3 19.41 -9.46 -7.47
N ALA A 4 18.19 -9.79 -7.09
CA ALA A 4 17.87 -10.52 -5.87
C ALA A 4 17.12 -11.81 -6.22
N ASN A 5 17.53 -12.93 -5.60
CA ASN A 5 16.86 -14.21 -5.74
C ASN A 5 15.85 -14.40 -4.60
N ILE A 6 14.58 -14.55 -4.95
CA ILE A 6 13.49 -14.73 -4.00
C ILE A 6 12.91 -16.14 -4.19
N ARG A 7 12.74 -16.88 -3.09
CA ARG A 7 12.02 -18.16 -3.11
C ARG A 7 10.54 -17.91 -2.89
N VAL A 8 9.71 -18.45 -3.77
CA VAL A 8 8.25 -18.37 -3.71
C VAL A 8 7.65 -19.75 -4.02
N PRO A 9 6.46 -20.08 -3.49
CA PRO A 9 5.72 -21.26 -3.92
C PRO A 9 5.45 -21.21 -5.43
N GLU A 10 5.43 -22.38 -6.09
CA GLU A 10 5.27 -22.43 -7.55
C GLU A 10 3.88 -21.89 -7.96
N GLU A 11 2.82 -22.19 -7.21
CA GLU A 11 1.48 -21.67 -7.52
C GLU A 11 1.44 -20.13 -7.44
N ALA A 12 2.17 -19.54 -6.49
CA ALA A 12 2.25 -18.09 -6.37
C ALA A 12 3.01 -17.46 -7.55
N LYS A 13 4.10 -18.10 -7.99
CA LYS A 13 4.89 -17.66 -9.15
C LYS A 13 4.06 -17.72 -10.44
N GLU A 14 3.34 -18.82 -10.66
CA GLU A 14 2.48 -18.98 -11.85
C GLU A 14 1.38 -17.93 -11.89
N ARG A 15 0.72 -17.68 -10.74
CA ARG A 15 -0.30 -16.64 -10.63
C ARG A 15 0.25 -15.25 -10.93
N LEU A 16 1.42 -14.90 -10.38
CA LEU A 16 2.06 -13.62 -10.64
C LEU A 16 2.48 -13.47 -12.12
N ALA A 17 2.96 -14.56 -12.74
CA ALA A 17 3.32 -14.56 -14.15
C ALA A 17 2.09 -14.34 -15.05
N ALA A 18 0.95 -14.97 -14.73
CA ALA A 18 -0.30 -14.77 -15.46
C ALA A 18 -0.79 -13.31 -15.38
N ILE A 19 -0.71 -12.69 -14.18
CA ILE A 19 -1.06 -11.27 -14.00
C ILE A 19 -0.14 -10.36 -14.81
N ALA A 20 1.18 -10.59 -14.73
CA ALA A 20 2.15 -9.82 -15.50
C ALA A 20 1.89 -9.92 -17.01
N ALA A 21 1.60 -11.12 -17.51
CA ALA A 21 1.29 -11.34 -18.92
C ALA A 21 -0.01 -10.64 -19.36
N ALA A 22 -1.03 -10.61 -18.51
CA ALA A 22 -2.27 -9.86 -18.78
C ALA A 22 -2.02 -8.35 -18.89
N GLU A 23 -1.00 -7.83 -18.21
CA GLU A 23 -0.55 -6.44 -18.30
C GLU A 23 0.51 -6.21 -19.40
N GLY A 24 0.88 -7.23 -20.18
CA GLY A 24 1.91 -7.13 -21.21
C GLY A 24 3.34 -6.95 -20.67
N LEU A 25 3.56 -7.31 -19.40
CA LEU A 25 4.83 -7.16 -18.70
C LEU A 25 5.50 -8.51 -18.47
N SER A 26 6.83 -8.51 -18.36
CA SER A 26 7.54 -9.65 -17.77
C SER A 26 7.28 -9.71 -16.26
N LEU A 27 7.36 -10.90 -15.66
CA LEU A 27 7.23 -11.07 -14.20
C LEU A 27 8.19 -10.14 -13.43
N ARG A 28 9.43 -9.99 -13.89
CA ARG A 28 10.41 -9.08 -13.29
C ARG A 28 9.96 -7.63 -13.35
N ALA A 29 9.50 -7.17 -14.53
CA ALA A 29 9.05 -5.79 -14.71
C ALA A 29 7.80 -5.49 -13.86
N TYR A 30 6.88 -6.45 -13.80
CA TYR A 30 5.71 -6.36 -12.93
C TYR A 30 6.10 -6.24 -11.45
N LEU A 31 7.02 -7.08 -10.96
CA LEU A 31 7.49 -7.02 -9.56
C LEU A 31 8.25 -5.73 -9.25
N ALA A 32 9.06 -5.21 -10.17
CA ALA A 32 9.73 -3.93 -10.00
C ALA A 32 8.72 -2.78 -9.86
N ARG A 33 7.73 -2.72 -10.76
CA ARG A 33 6.64 -1.74 -10.69
C ARG A 33 5.82 -1.90 -9.42
N LEU A 34 5.51 -3.13 -9.01
CA LEU A 34 4.78 -3.40 -7.78
C LEU A 34 5.54 -2.85 -6.56
N ALA A 35 6.85 -3.10 -6.50
CA ALA A 35 7.70 -2.58 -5.42
C ALA A 35 7.72 -1.04 -5.38
N GLU A 36 7.68 -0.36 -6.53
CA GLU A 36 7.59 1.10 -6.59
C GLU A 36 6.23 1.64 -6.09
N THR A 37 5.15 0.85 -6.20
CA THR A 37 3.82 1.27 -5.74
C THR A 37 3.54 0.96 -4.27
N LEU A 38 4.23 -0.03 -3.68
CA LEU A 38 4.01 -0.46 -2.31
C LEU A 38 4.94 0.28 -1.36
N LEU A 39 4.36 1.17 -0.56
CA LEU A 39 5.08 1.81 0.54
C LEU A 39 5.34 0.82 1.68
N THR A 40 6.53 0.85 2.25
CA THR A 40 6.83 0.20 3.53
C THR A 40 6.02 0.83 4.69
N PRO A 41 5.87 0.16 5.84
CA PRO A 41 5.21 0.76 7.00
C PRO A 41 5.81 2.10 7.43
N ALA A 42 7.13 2.24 7.37
CA ALA A 42 7.83 3.49 7.71
C ALA A 42 7.52 4.61 6.72
N GLU A 43 7.56 4.33 5.41
CA GLU A 43 7.24 5.32 4.37
C GLU A 43 5.75 5.71 4.42
N ARG A 44 4.85 4.79 4.77
CA ARG A 44 3.44 5.12 5.02
C ARG A 44 3.29 6.08 6.19
N ALA A 45 3.98 5.83 7.31
CA ALA A 45 3.95 6.72 8.47
C ALA A 45 4.51 8.10 8.13
N GLU A 46 5.63 8.17 7.40
CA GLU A 46 6.21 9.44 6.95
C GLU A 46 5.22 10.22 6.05
N ARG A 47 4.58 9.53 5.10
CA ARG A 47 3.59 10.15 4.21
C ARG A 47 2.35 10.62 4.96
N ALA A 48 1.91 9.87 5.97
CA ALA A 48 0.80 10.26 6.85
C ALA A 48 1.14 11.53 7.61
N GLU A 49 2.31 11.62 8.23
CA GLU A 49 2.73 12.82 8.96
C GLU A 49 2.85 14.04 8.03
N LYS A 50 3.45 13.89 6.84
CA LYS A 50 3.48 14.97 5.83
C LYS A 50 2.08 15.45 5.44
N ALA A 51 1.16 14.52 5.22
CA ALA A 51 -0.23 14.87 4.90
C ALA A 51 -0.91 15.60 6.06
N ARG A 52 -0.65 15.19 7.31
CA ARG A 52 -1.19 15.85 8.50
C ARG A 52 -0.65 17.26 8.66
N THR A 53 0.65 17.49 8.47
CA THR A 53 1.22 18.85 8.47
C THR A 53 0.58 19.74 7.40
N LEU A 54 0.46 19.24 6.15
CA LEU A 54 -0.17 20.01 5.07
C LEU A 54 -1.65 20.30 5.34
N LEU A 55 -2.37 19.34 5.92
CA LEU A 55 -3.76 19.55 6.29
C LEU A 55 -3.87 20.59 7.41
N GLU A 56 -3.06 20.49 8.46
CA GLU A 56 -3.02 21.48 9.55
C GLU A 56 -2.68 22.88 9.02
N GLU A 57 -1.71 23.02 8.12
CA GLU A 57 -1.40 24.29 7.46
C GLU A 57 -2.59 24.82 6.64
N TRP A 58 -3.34 23.94 5.99
CA TRP A 58 -4.43 24.32 5.09
C TRP A 58 -5.75 24.60 5.80
N ASN A 59 -6.10 23.86 6.85
CA ASN A 59 -7.41 23.91 7.51
C ASN A 59 -7.35 24.13 9.03
N GLY A 60 -6.15 24.17 9.63
CA GLY A 60 -5.94 24.32 11.08
C GLY A 60 -6.32 23.08 11.91
N TYR A 61 -6.68 21.97 11.29
CA TYR A 61 -7.16 20.77 11.95
C TYR A 61 -6.03 19.77 12.20
N ALA A 62 -5.64 19.66 13.47
CA ALA A 62 -4.67 18.68 13.97
C ALA A 62 -5.38 17.66 14.89
N PRO A 63 -5.88 16.52 14.36
CA PRO A 63 -6.62 15.56 15.16
C PRO A 63 -5.73 14.94 16.23
N THR A 64 -6.27 14.81 17.44
CA THR A 64 -5.63 14.13 18.55
C THR A 64 -5.39 12.65 18.22
N SER A 65 -4.48 12.00 18.96
CA SER A 65 -4.24 10.56 18.78
C SER A 65 -5.48 9.70 19.09
N ALA A 66 -6.45 10.21 19.85
CA ALA A 66 -7.71 9.53 20.09
C ALA A 66 -8.61 9.58 18.85
N GLU A 67 -8.80 10.77 18.27
CA GLU A 67 -9.61 10.97 17.07
C GLU A 67 -9.06 10.20 15.86
N GLN A 68 -7.72 10.10 15.73
CA GLN A 68 -7.11 9.26 14.68
C GLN A 68 -7.49 7.79 14.84
N ARG A 69 -7.41 7.23 16.06
CA ARG A 69 -7.79 5.83 16.29
C ARG A 69 -9.26 5.59 15.97
N ASP A 70 -10.12 6.54 16.31
CA ASP A 70 -11.54 6.44 16.00
C ASP A 70 -11.79 6.51 14.48
N LEU A 71 -11.05 7.35 13.76
CA LEU A 71 -11.10 7.44 12.30
C LEU A 71 -10.53 6.18 11.63
N ASP A 72 -9.44 5.61 12.12
CA ASP A 72 -8.86 4.37 11.61
C ASP A 72 -9.83 3.20 11.79
N ASN A 73 -10.43 3.07 12.97
CA ASN A 73 -11.46 2.05 13.24
C ASN A 73 -12.67 2.21 12.30
N GLU A 74 -13.09 3.45 12.02
CA GLU A 74 -14.18 3.73 11.09
C GLU A 74 -13.80 3.42 9.65
N LEU A 75 -12.56 3.70 9.24
CA LEU A 75 -12.04 3.38 7.92
C LEU A 75 -11.98 1.85 7.72
N ASP A 76 -11.45 1.12 8.70
CA ASP A 76 -11.38 -0.34 8.71
C ASP A 76 -12.78 -0.96 8.66
N ARG A 77 -13.75 -0.41 9.40
CA ARG A 77 -15.16 -0.83 9.33
C ARG A 77 -15.70 -0.69 7.90
N ARG A 78 -15.45 0.44 7.23
CA ARG A 78 -15.93 0.68 5.86
C ARG A 78 -15.23 -0.22 4.83
N LEU A 79 -13.91 -0.38 4.94
CA LEU A 79 -13.13 -1.22 4.01
C LEU A 79 -13.41 -2.72 4.20
N GLY A 80 -13.62 -3.16 5.44
CA GLY A 80 -14.07 -4.52 5.74
C GLY A 80 -15.44 -4.83 5.15
N VAL A 81 -16.36 -3.86 5.12
CA VAL A 81 -17.65 -3.99 4.43
C VAL A 81 -17.48 -4.08 2.91
N VAL A 82 -16.57 -3.30 2.31
CA VAL A 82 -16.32 -3.32 0.86
C VAL A 82 -15.71 -4.65 0.38
N THR A 83 -14.97 -5.36 1.23
CA THR A 83 -14.33 -6.65 0.88
C THR A 83 -15.29 -7.85 1.04
N SER A 84 -16.50 -7.62 1.57
CA SER A 84 -17.51 -8.66 1.83
C SER A 84 -18.63 -8.77 0.78
N LEU A 85 -18.48 -8.09 -0.36
CA LEU A 85 -19.36 -8.15 -1.54
C LEU A 85 -18.64 -8.81 -2.73
#